data_AF-A0AAD7G4D0-F1
#
_entry.id   AF-A0AAD7G4D0-F1
#
_cell.length_a   1.000
_cell.length_b   1.000
_cell.length_c   1.000
_cell.angle_alpha   90.00
_cell.angle_beta   90.00
_cell.angle_gamma   90.00
#
_symmetry.space_group_name_H-M   'P 1'
#
loop_
_entity.id
_entity.type
_entity.pdbx_description
1 polymer ?
#
loop_
_entity_poly.entity_id
_entity_poly.type
_entity_poly.pdbx_seq_one_letter_code
_entity_poly.pdbx_strand_id
1 'polypeptide(L)'
;YDCVFVEGDPDLPGFRGLLAARVLLFMSFKHRGISYPCALVTWFPAIGDEPCPNVGMWMVEPDLDGCRQRFMDIIYFDTILRGAHLIAHVPFY
;
A
#
# COMPACT_ATOMS: atom_id res chain seq x y z
N TYR A 1 9.62 -8.26 6.32
CA TYR A 1 9.08 -7.47 5.21
C TYR A 1 7.61 -7.84 5.08
N ASP A 2 6.73 -6.87 5.28
CA ASP A 2 5.26 -7.02 5.32
C ASP A 2 4.57 -6.00 4.41
N CYS A 3 5.34 -5.25 3.63
CA CYS A 3 4.81 -4.27 2.70
C CYS A 3 4.63 -4.91 1.31
N VAL A 4 3.63 -4.43 0.57
CA VAL A 4 3.22 -4.95 -0.73
C VAL A 4 2.86 -3.81 -1.68
N PHE A 5 2.99 -4.06 -2.97
CA PHE A 5 2.34 -3.27 -4.01
C PHE A 5 0.98 -3.89 -4.34
N VAL A 6 -0.03 -3.04 -4.34
CA VAL A 6 -1.42 -3.36 -4.66
C VAL A 6 -1.76 -2.67 -5.98
N GLU A 7 -2.58 -3.30 -6.80
CA GLU A 7 -3.15 -2.66 -7.99
C GLU A 7 -3.90 -1.38 -7.60
N GLY A 8 -3.60 -0.27 -8.29
CA GLY A 8 -4.27 1.01 -8.14
C GLY A 8 -5.02 1.37 -9.42
N ASP A 9 -4.47 2.29 -10.21
CA ASP A 9 -5.02 2.67 -11.52
C ASP A 9 -4.31 1.89 -12.64
N PRO A 10 -4.99 0.95 -13.32
CA PRO A 10 -4.39 0.12 -14.36
C PRO A 10 -4.04 0.91 -15.64
N ASP A 11 -4.59 2.11 -15.83
CA ASP A 11 -4.31 2.94 -17.00
C ASP A 11 -3.03 3.78 -16.83
N LEU A 12 -2.45 3.81 -15.63
CA LEU A 12 -1.23 4.55 -15.33
C LEU A 12 0.02 3.65 -15.36
N PRO A 13 1.14 4.14 -15.96
CA PRO A 13 2.35 3.34 -16.07
C PRO A 13 3.14 3.28 -14.76
N GLY A 14 3.77 2.14 -14.50
CA GLY A 14 4.72 1.97 -13.41
C GLY A 14 4.07 2.18 -12.03
N PHE A 15 4.80 2.80 -11.11
CA PHE A 15 4.31 3.02 -9.74
C PHE A 15 3.10 3.97 -9.67
N ARG A 16 2.86 4.81 -10.68
CA ARG A 16 1.66 5.69 -10.71
C ARG A 16 0.36 4.89 -10.69
N GLY A 17 0.37 3.69 -11.25
CA GLY A 17 -0.75 2.76 -11.21
C GLY A 17 -0.76 1.84 -10.00
N LEU A 18 0.14 2.03 -9.02
CA LEU A 18 0.30 1.16 -7.86
C LEU A 18 -0.02 1.90 -6.57
N LEU A 19 -0.49 1.14 -5.59
CA LEU A 19 -0.59 1.57 -4.21
C LEU A 19 0.44 0.79 -3.36
N ALA A 20 1.02 1.45 -2.36
CA ALA A 20 1.87 0.79 -1.38
C ALA A 20 1.10 0.58 -0.07
N ALA A 21 1.19 -0.62 0.49
CA ALA A 21 0.49 -0.98 1.71
C ALA A 21 1.35 -1.86 2.61
N ARG A 22 1.05 -1.88 3.91
CA ARG A 22 1.54 -2.88 4.86
C ARG A 22 0.43 -3.84 5.21
N VAL A 23 0.67 -5.13 5.01
CA VAL A 23 -0.23 -6.21 5.44
C VAL A 23 -0.13 -6.39 6.94
N LEU A 24 -1.26 -6.34 7.62
CA LEU A 24 -1.39 -6.59 9.05
C LEU A 24 -1.88 -8.02 9.34
N LEU A 25 -2.77 -8.53 8.50
CA LEU A 25 -3.39 -9.84 8.69
C LEU A 25 -3.87 -10.41 7.35
N PHE A 26 -3.59 -11.69 7.11
CA PHE A 26 -4.30 -12.46 6.09
C PHE A 26 -5.50 -13.16 6.73
N MET A 27 -6.67 -12.98 6.13
CA MET A 27 -7.91 -13.54 6.62
C MET A 27 -8.80 -13.99 5.46
N SER A 28 -9.85 -14.73 5.78
CA SER A 28 -10.94 -14.95 4.83
C SER A 28 -12.27 -14.84 5.53
N PHE A 29 -13.29 -14.35 4.82
CA PHE A 29 -14.66 -14.36 5.32
C PHE A 29 -15.55 -15.12 4.34
N LYS A 30 -16.65 -15.66 4.86
CA LYS A 30 -17.64 -16.37 4.05
C LYS A 30 -18.85 -15.48 3.82
N HIS A 31 -19.25 -15.34 2.56
CA HIS A 31 -20.49 -14.69 2.19
C HIS A 31 -21.23 -15.56 1.16
N ARG A 32 -22.49 -15.92 1.46
CA ARG A 32 -23.33 -16.79 0.60
C ARG A 32 -22.65 -18.11 0.20
N GLY A 33 -21.92 -18.73 1.14
CA GLY A 33 -21.21 -19.99 0.92
C GLY A 33 -19.88 -19.87 0.15
N ILE A 34 -19.52 -18.68 -0.32
CA ILE A 34 -18.25 -18.40 -1.00
C ILE A 34 -17.25 -17.86 0.03
N SER A 35 -16.02 -18.36 0.00
CA SER A 35 -14.92 -17.88 0.83
C SER A 35 -14.09 -16.86 0.06
N TYR A 36 -13.92 -15.66 0.64
CA TYR A 36 -13.16 -14.58 0.03
C TYR A 36 -11.84 -14.42 0.79
N PRO A 37 -10.68 -14.77 0.19
CA PRO A 37 -9.38 -14.50 0.78
C PRO A 37 -9.08 -12.99 0.69
N CYS A 38 -8.66 -12.42 1.81
CA CYS A 38 -8.46 -10.99 1.98
C CYS A 38 -7.21 -10.69 2.82
N ALA A 39 -6.77 -9.44 2.76
CA ALA A 39 -5.76 -8.88 3.64
C ALA A 39 -6.28 -7.61 4.31
N LEU A 40 -6.04 -7.48 5.62
CA LEU A 40 -6.17 -6.21 6.32
C LEU A 40 -4.86 -5.44 6.13
N VAL A 41 -4.94 -4.20 5.66
CA VAL A 41 -3.77 -3.39 5.35
C VAL A 41 -3.82 -2.00 5.97
N THR A 42 -2.67 -1.36 6.05
CA THR A 42 -2.53 0.10 6.23
C THR A 42 -1.80 0.70 5.03
N TRP A 43 -2.16 1.91 4.64
CA TRP A 43 -1.70 2.49 3.38
C TRP A 43 -0.49 3.41 3.53
N PHE A 44 0.20 3.55 2.39
CA PHE A 44 1.30 4.46 2.18
C PHE A 44 1.14 5.17 0.82
N PRO A 45 0.25 6.18 0.70
CA PRO A 45 0.08 6.95 -0.52
C PRO A 45 1.38 7.61 -0.99
N ALA A 46 1.50 7.78 -2.30
CA ALA A 46 2.60 8.49 -2.92
C ALA A 46 2.60 9.98 -2.54
N ILE A 47 3.79 10.52 -2.28
CA ILE A 47 4.00 11.96 -2.16
C ILE A 47 4.33 12.50 -3.55
N GLY A 48 3.31 12.99 -4.24
CA GLY A 48 3.41 13.49 -5.62
C GLY A 48 3.45 12.40 -6.69
N ASP A 49 3.67 12.80 -7.94
CA ASP A 49 3.48 11.95 -9.13
C ASP A 49 4.78 11.48 -9.77
N GLU A 50 5.92 11.68 -9.12
CA GLU A 50 7.24 11.34 -9.64
C GLU A 50 8.19 10.83 -8.54
N PRO A 51 9.21 10.02 -8.87
CA PRO A 51 10.27 9.68 -7.93
C PRO A 51 10.97 10.92 -7.39
N CYS A 52 11.34 10.91 -6.10
CA CYS A 52 12.07 12.01 -5.49
C CYS A 52 13.42 12.21 -6.22
N PRO A 53 13.75 13.44 -6.65
CA PRO A 53 14.94 13.71 -7.46
C PRO A 53 16.24 13.41 -6.74
N ASN A 54 16.26 13.45 -5.40
CA ASN A 54 17.47 13.25 -4.60
C ASN A 54 17.81 11.76 -4.38
N VAL A 55 16.79 10.90 -4.27
CA VAL A 55 16.96 9.46 -3.97
C VAL A 55 16.61 8.55 -5.15
N GLY A 56 15.93 9.07 -6.17
CA GLY A 56 15.44 8.30 -7.33
C GLY A 56 14.33 7.29 -7.00
N MET A 57 13.77 7.34 -5.80
CA MET A 57 12.73 6.45 -5.29
C MET A 57 11.41 7.20 -5.09
N TRP A 58 10.31 6.48 -5.21
CA TRP A 58 9.00 6.99 -4.83
C TRP A 58 8.93 7.25 -3.33
N MET A 59 8.55 8.47 -2.98
CA MET A 59 8.30 8.83 -1.60
C MET A 59 6.87 8.49 -1.25
N VAL A 60 6.68 7.89 -0.08
CA VAL A 60 5.37 7.56 0.45
C VAL A 60 5.31 7.94 1.92
N GLU A 61 4.13 8.24 2.42
CA GLU A 61 3.93 8.52 3.84
C GLU A 61 2.79 7.70 4.43
N PRO A 62 2.81 7.45 5.74
CA PRO A 62 1.68 6.86 6.44
C PRO A 62 0.34 7.54 6.12
N ASP A 63 -0.64 6.77 5.66
CA ASP A 63 -2.01 7.27 5.60
C ASP A 63 -2.61 7.31 7.01
N LEU A 64 -2.99 8.51 7.46
CA LEU A 64 -3.47 8.77 8.80
C LEU A 64 -4.88 9.37 8.77
N ASP A 65 -5.75 8.88 9.64
CA ASP A 65 -7.07 9.46 9.86
C ASP A 65 -7.03 10.79 10.65
N GLY A 66 -8.19 11.40 10.86
CA GLY A 66 -8.33 12.65 11.63
C GLY A 66 -7.87 12.55 13.09
N CYS A 67 -7.69 11.35 13.63
CA CYS A 67 -7.16 11.07 14.96
C CYS A 67 -5.67 10.67 14.95
N ARG A 68 -5.00 10.82 13.80
CA ARG A 68 -3.59 10.46 13.58
C ARG A 68 -3.32 8.96 13.77
N GLN A 69 -4.32 8.12 13.59
CA GLN A 69 -4.17 6.67 13.56
C GLN A 69 -4.03 6.19 12.13
N ARG A 70 -3.40 5.03 11.94
CA ARG A 70 -3.25 4.44 10.60
C ARG A 70 -4.63 4.13 10.01
N PHE A 71 -4.92 4.68 8.84
CA PHE A 71 -6.10 4.28 8.09
C PHE A 71 -5.95 2.81 7.64
N MET A 72 -6.98 2.01 7.91
CA MET A 72 -6.99 0.56 7.66
C MET A 72 -8.09 0.19 6.67
N ASP A 73 -7.80 -0.78 5.80
CA ASP A 73 -8.77 -1.28 4.83
C ASP A 73 -8.63 -2.79 4.60
N ILE A 74 -9.70 -3.43 4.13
CA ILE A 74 -9.72 -4.84 3.73
C ILE A 74 -9.67 -4.91 2.21
N ILE A 75 -8.59 -5.47 1.68
CA ILE A 75 -8.43 -5.72 0.24
C ILE A 75 -8.61 -7.21 -0.07
N TYR A 76 -9.03 -7.51 -1.29
CA TYR A 76 -8.94 -8.88 -1.80
C TYR A 76 -7.49 -9.29 -1.96
N PHE A 77 -7.20 -10.56 -1.72
CA PHE A 77 -5.83 -11.07 -1.79
C PHE A 77 -5.23 -10.98 -3.21
N ASP A 78 -6.06 -11.08 -4.24
CA ASP A 78 -5.66 -11.07 -5.66
C ASP A 78 -5.23 -9.70 -6.18
N THR A 79 -5.53 -8.61 -5.46
CA THR A 79 -5.04 -7.27 -5.83
C THR A 79 -3.58 -7.05 -5.42
N ILE A 80 -3.01 -7.92 -4.59
CA ILE A 80 -1.60 -7.88 -4.20
C ILE A 80 -0.73 -8.39 -5.35
N LEU A 81 0.04 -7.49 -5.97
CA LEU A 81 0.86 -7.82 -7.13
C LEU A 81 2.22 -8.41 -6.73
N ARG A 82 2.86 -7.85 -5.69
CA ARG A 82 4.18 -8.28 -5.20
C ARG A 82 4.53 -7.68 -3.85
N GLY A 83 5.54 -8.25 -3.19
CA GLY A 83 6.16 -7.64 -2.02
C GLY A 83 6.88 -6.32 -2.35
N ALA A 84 6.88 -5.41 -1.38
CA ALA A 84 7.53 -4.11 -1.44
C ALA A 84 8.47 -3.91 -0.23
N HIS A 85 9.49 -3.10 -0.45
CA HIS A 85 10.45 -2.71 0.59
C HIS A 85 10.34 -1.20 0.79
N LEU A 86 9.83 -0.78 1.96
CA LEU A 86 9.85 0.62 2.35
C LEU A 86 11.12 0.90 3.16
N ILE A 87 11.84 1.94 2.78
CA ILE A 87 13.06 2.39 3.44
C ILE A 87 12.74 3.72 4.11
N ALA A 88 13.09 3.84 5.40
CA ALA A 88 12.88 5.09 6.12
C ALA A 88 13.74 6.20 5.50
N HIS A 89 13.09 7.30 5.10
CA HIS A 89 13.78 8.52 4.70
C HIS A 89 13.98 9.39 5.94
N VAL A 90 15.24 9.64 6.30
CA VAL A 90 15.60 10.63 7.31
C VAL A 90 16.10 11.86 6.55
N PRO A 91 15.35 12.99 6.53
CA PRO A 91 15.84 14.19 5.89
C PRO A 91 17.08 14.67 6.64
N PHE A 92 18.20 14.79 5.92
CA PHE A 92 19.38 15.47 6.44
C PHE A 92 19.07 16.97 6.46
N TYR A 93 19.24 17.61 7.63
CA TYR A 93 19.07 19.05 7.83
C TYR A 93 20.04 19.87 6.99
#